data_AF-A0A969B5Q9-F1
#
_entry.id   AF-A0A969B5Q9-F1
#
_cell.length_a   1.000
_cell.length_b   1.000
_cell.length_c   1.000
_cell.angle_alpha   90.00
_cell.angle_beta   90.00
_cell.angle_gamma   90.00
#
_symmetry.space_group_name_H-M   'P 1'
#
loop_
_entity.id
_entity.type
_entity.pdbx_description
1 polymer ?
#
loop_
_entity_poly.entity_id
_entity_poly.type
_entity_poly.pdbx_seq_one_letter_code
_entity_poly.pdbx_strand_id
1 'polypeptide(L)'
;MYLPLRQLILCLSVFILLGNGSTWAQISPVDARLQVQPPYSIFLSDYTSPASDRLRLSLMLLDLTKSGLEVGLRFKLEAPGIRMATAPDYHGVPFYLDGGQQLMLEGHELAEYFLPQHMVFQGMDVGQFIRNGTRLPEGFYRFSVEVYEYTRPGKVISRPNFTTVWISLGNPPLLSLPRCGSTI
;
A
#
# COMPACT_ATOMS: atom_id res chain seq x y z
N MET A 1 3.60 -55.36 -18.08
CA MET A 1 3.33 -54.17 -18.93
C MET A 1 4.45 -53.18 -18.67
N TYR A 2 5.57 -53.30 -19.41
CA TYR A 2 6.77 -52.47 -19.19
C TYR A 2 6.64 -51.20 -20.02
N LEU A 3 6.67 -50.01 -19.40
CA LEU A 3 6.79 -48.77 -20.16
C LEU A 3 8.13 -48.81 -20.92
N PRO A 4 8.15 -48.56 -22.24
CA PRO A 4 9.39 -48.59 -23.01
C PRO A 4 10.37 -47.52 -22.48
N LEU A 5 11.63 -47.91 -22.27
CA LEU A 5 12.71 -47.09 -21.70
C LEU A 5 12.79 -45.67 -22.31
N ARG A 6 12.48 -45.54 -23.60
CA ARG A 6 12.41 -44.27 -24.33
C ARG A 6 11.35 -43.31 -23.78
N GLN A 7 10.20 -43.80 -23.33
CA GLN A 7 9.16 -42.96 -22.71
C GLN A 7 9.57 -42.51 -21.30
N LEU A 8 10.30 -43.35 -20.55
CA LEU A 8 10.79 -42.99 -19.22
C LEU A 8 11.87 -41.89 -19.31
N ILE A 9 12.76 -41.96 -20.31
CA ILE A 9 13.75 -40.92 -20.60
C ILE A 9 13.06 -39.60 -20.98
N LEU A 10 12.00 -39.66 -21.79
CA LEU A 10 11.26 -38.47 -22.25
C LEU A 10 10.50 -37.79 -21.09
N CYS A 11 9.88 -38.58 -20.22
CA CYS A 11 9.25 -38.07 -19.00
C CYS A 11 10.28 -37.44 -18.06
N LEU A 12 11.45 -38.06 -17.89
CA LEU A 12 12.53 -37.52 -17.05
C LEU A 12 13.09 -36.21 -17.62
N SER A 13 13.25 -36.09 -18.94
CA SER A 13 13.72 -34.84 -19.57
C SER A 13 12.71 -33.70 -19.43
N VAL A 14 11.41 -33.99 -19.54
CA VAL A 14 10.34 -32.99 -19.35
C VAL A 14 10.29 -32.54 -17.89
N PHE A 15 10.44 -33.47 -16.94
CA PHE A 15 10.47 -33.15 -15.50
C PHE A 15 11.68 -32.28 -15.11
N ILE A 16 12.86 -32.54 -15.68
CA ILE A 16 14.06 -31.72 -15.46
C ILE A 16 13.89 -30.33 -16.08
N LEU A 17 13.27 -30.21 -17.25
CA LEU A 17 12.99 -28.90 -17.88
C LEU A 17 11.96 -28.08 -17.08
N LEU A 18 10.99 -28.73 -16.43
CA LEU A 18 9.99 -28.08 -15.57
C LEU A 18 10.53 -27.71 -14.17
N GLY A 19 11.60 -28.35 -13.71
CA GLY A 19 12.18 -28.15 -12.37
C GLY A 19 13.09 -26.93 -12.20
N ASN A 20 13.46 -26.25 -13.29
CA ASN A 20 14.38 -25.10 -13.26
C ASN A 20 13.67 -23.75 -13.09
N GLY A 21 12.65 -23.70 -12.23
CA GLY A 21 12.03 -22.45 -11.81
C GLY A 21 12.84 -21.82 -10.67
N SER A 22 13.98 -21.19 -10.96
CA SER A 22 14.68 -20.38 -9.96
C SER A 22 13.82 -19.15 -9.65
N THR A 23 13.08 -19.17 -8.55
CA THR A 23 12.42 -17.96 -8.03
C THR A 23 13.51 -17.05 -7.46
N TRP A 24 13.94 -16.05 -8.23
CA TRP A 24 14.83 -15.00 -7.73
C TRP A 24 14.07 -14.18 -6.69
N ALA A 25 14.32 -14.43 -5.40
CA ALA A 25 13.91 -13.51 -4.36
C ALA A 25 14.69 -12.21 -4.57
N GLN A 26 14.04 -11.18 -5.10
CA GLN A 26 14.65 -9.86 -5.25
C GLN A 26 14.94 -9.30 -3.86
N ILE A 27 16.22 -9.12 -3.55
CA ILE A 27 16.65 -8.39 -2.36
C ILE A 27 16.39 -6.91 -2.62
N SER A 28 15.25 -6.42 -2.17
CA SER A 28 14.93 -5.00 -2.24
C SER A 28 15.70 -4.23 -1.15
N PRO A 29 16.47 -3.20 -1.51
CA PRO A 29 17.32 -2.46 -0.57
C PRO A 29 16.54 -1.53 0.36
N VAL A 30 15.28 -1.19 0.05
CA VAL A 30 14.44 -0.33 0.89
C VAL A 30 13.37 -1.15 1.61
N ASP A 31 13.25 -0.96 2.92
CA ASP A 31 12.11 -1.41 3.70
C ASP A 31 11.08 -0.27 3.80
N ALA A 32 9.83 -0.55 3.43
CA ALA A 32 8.75 0.42 3.44
C ALA A 32 7.56 -0.18 4.20
N ARG A 33 7.16 0.48 5.29
CA ARG A 33 6.07 0.02 6.15
C ARG A 33 5.03 1.10 6.28
N LEU A 34 3.88 0.83 5.68
CA LEU A 34 2.68 1.65 5.80
C LEU A 34 1.86 1.14 6.99
N GLN A 35 1.54 2.03 7.90
CA GLN A 35 0.70 1.77 9.06
C GLN A 35 -0.54 2.64 8.95
N VAL A 36 -1.70 2.00 9.12
CA VAL A 36 -2.99 2.66 9.17
C VAL A 36 -3.57 2.39 10.55
N GLN A 37 -3.83 3.45 11.32
CA GLN A 37 -4.25 3.36 12.72
C GLN A 37 -5.76 3.62 12.86
N PRO A 38 -6.44 2.92 13.78
CA PRO A 38 -7.83 3.23 14.10
C PRO A 38 -7.94 4.60 14.81
N PRO A 39 -9.07 5.32 14.69
CA PRO A 39 -10.31 4.92 14.03
C PRO A 39 -10.21 5.02 12.49
N TYR A 40 -10.61 3.96 11.79
CA TYR A 40 -10.59 3.93 10.33
C TYR A 40 -11.73 4.77 9.76
N SER A 41 -11.38 5.80 8.99
CA SER A 41 -12.37 6.67 8.37
C SER A 41 -12.87 6.10 7.06
N ILE A 42 -14.13 6.40 6.76
CA ILE A 42 -14.67 6.25 5.42
C ILE A 42 -14.18 7.35 4.47
N PHE A 43 -13.59 8.44 4.96
CA PHE A 43 -13.10 9.54 4.12
C PHE A 43 -11.61 9.41 3.86
N LEU A 44 -11.21 9.40 2.58
CA LEU A 44 -9.79 9.30 2.22
C LEU A 44 -8.98 10.51 2.73
N SER A 45 -9.60 11.70 2.73
CA SER A 45 -9.00 12.94 3.21
C SER A 45 -8.61 12.92 4.69
N ASP A 46 -9.29 12.12 5.51
CA ASP A 46 -8.99 12.04 6.94
C ASP A 46 -7.65 11.36 7.22
N TYR A 47 -7.16 10.53 6.30
CA TYR A 47 -5.86 9.88 6.44
C TYR A 47 -4.70 10.84 6.19
N THR A 48 -4.95 11.96 5.50
CA THR A 48 -3.94 12.93 5.11
C THR A 48 -4.15 14.30 5.76
N SER A 49 -5.06 14.39 6.73
CA SER A 49 -5.31 15.63 7.47
C SER A 49 -4.14 15.95 8.40
N PRO A 50 -3.70 17.22 8.54
CA PRO A 50 -2.61 17.62 9.45
C PRO A 50 -2.85 17.28 10.92
N ALA A 51 -4.12 17.15 11.34
CA ALA A 51 -4.49 16.80 12.70
C ALA A 51 -4.66 15.28 12.93
N SER A 52 -4.33 14.46 11.93
CA SER A 52 -4.61 13.02 11.91
C SER A 52 -3.32 12.21 11.94
N ASP A 53 -3.24 11.26 12.86
CA ASP A 53 -2.16 10.27 12.98
C ASP A 53 -2.54 8.90 12.37
N ARG A 54 -3.65 8.86 11.62
CA ARG A 54 -4.24 7.63 11.08
C ARG A 54 -3.40 6.97 10.00
N LEU A 55 -2.48 7.69 9.36
CA LEU A 55 -1.60 7.18 8.31
C LEU A 55 -0.15 7.54 8.65
N ARG A 56 0.72 6.53 8.66
CA ARG A 56 2.15 6.70 8.84
C ARG A 56 2.92 5.79 7.91
N LEU A 57 3.91 6.34 7.22
CA LEU A 57 4.83 5.58 6.39
C LEU A 57 6.22 5.66 6.98
N SER A 58 6.83 4.50 7.20
CA SER A 58 8.24 4.43 7.61
C SER A 58 9.07 3.81 6.50
N LEU A 59 10.17 4.47 6.17
CA LEU A 59 11.08 4.11 5.10
C LEU A 59 12.48 3.92 5.69
N MET A 60 13.18 2.87 5.29
CA MET A 60 14.55 2.64 5.73
C MET A 60 15.37 2.03 4.59
N LEU A 61 16.51 2.65 4.29
CA LEU A 61 17.49 2.10 3.37
C LEU A 61 18.38 1.11 4.14
N LEU A 62 18.35 -0.15 3.72
CA LEU A 62 19.11 -1.23 4.35
C LEU A 62 20.60 -1.23 3.96
N ASP A 63 20.95 -0.52 2.89
CA ASP A 63 22.32 -0.37 2.41
C ASP A 63 23.03 0.76 3.19
N LEU A 64 23.84 0.39 4.18
CA LEU A 64 24.55 1.32 5.06
C LEU A 64 25.63 2.17 4.35
N THR A 65 25.99 1.82 3.11
CA THR A 65 27.07 2.50 2.37
C THR A 65 26.55 3.66 1.52
N LYS A 66 25.24 3.78 1.34
CA LYS A 66 24.60 4.79 0.49
C LYS A 66 23.98 5.90 1.33
N SER A 67 24.05 7.12 0.82
CA SER A 67 23.45 8.32 1.40
C SER A 67 22.89 9.19 0.29
N GLY A 68 21.86 9.97 0.60
CA GLY A 68 21.20 10.87 -0.34
C GLY A 68 20.47 10.14 -1.47
N LEU A 69 19.97 8.92 -1.23
CA LEU A 69 19.19 8.21 -2.25
C LEU A 69 17.83 8.88 -2.42
N GLU A 70 17.60 9.44 -3.61
CA GLU A 70 16.31 10.01 -3.98
C GLU A 70 15.31 8.91 -4.32
N VAL A 71 14.16 8.92 -3.64
CA VAL A 71 13.09 7.94 -3.82
C VAL A 71 11.75 8.61 -4.08
N GLY A 72 10.95 7.97 -4.93
CA GLY A 72 9.55 8.30 -5.14
C GLY A 72 8.63 7.21 -4.59
N LEU A 73 7.38 7.58 -4.35
CA LEU A 73 6.37 6.69 -3.77
C LEU A 73 5.24 6.41 -4.78
N ARG A 74 4.70 5.20 -4.72
CA ARG A 74 3.43 4.83 -5.36
C ARG A 74 2.54 4.12 -4.37
N PHE A 75 1.34 4.65 -4.17
CA PHE A 75 0.34 4.04 -3.31
C PHE A 75 -0.62 3.20 -4.14
N LYS A 76 -1.10 2.09 -3.56
CA LYS A 76 -2.21 1.32 -4.11
C LYS A 76 -3.17 0.94 -2.99
N LEU A 77 -4.43 1.25 -3.20
CA LEU A 77 -5.56 0.89 -2.36
C LEU A 77 -6.43 -0.08 -3.14
N GLU A 78 -6.62 -1.28 -2.59
CA GLU A 78 -7.38 -2.35 -3.24
C GLU A 78 -8.47 -2.86 -2.32
N ALA A 79 -9.69 -2.97 -2.85
CA ALA A 79 -10.84 -3.62 -2.23
C ALA A 79 -11.53 -4.52 -3.28
N PRO A 80 -12.44 -5.43 -2.89
CA PRO A 80 -13.15 -6.26 -3.86
C PRO A 80 -13.86 -5.39 -4.92
N GLY A 81 -13.42 -5.50 -6.17
CA GLY A 81 -13.98 -4.76 -7.30
C GLY A 81 -13.57 -3.29 -7.41
N ILE A 82 -12.72 -2.75 -6.52
CA ILE A 82 -12.26 -1.37 -6.54
C ILE A 82 -10.74 -1.32 -6.41
N ARG A 83 -10.09 -0.54 -7.27
CA ARG A 83 -8.65 -0.28 -7.17
C ARG A 83 -8.37 1.19 -7.44
N MET A 84 -7.59 1.79 -6.55
CA MET A 84 -7.08 3.14 -6.68
C MET A 84 -5.56 3.07 -6.56
N ALA A 85 -4.83 3.68 -7.48
CA ALA A 85 -3.38 3.70 -7.44
C ALA A 85 -2.85 5.06 -7.86
N THR A 86 -1.71 5.46 -7.33
CA THR A 86 -1.00 6.65 -7.82
C THR A 86 -0.76 6.50 -9.32
N ALA A 87 -1.07 7.55 -10.07
CA ALA A 87 -0.97 7.56 -11.51
C ALA A 87 0.51 7.39 -11.95
N PRO A 88 0.80 6.63 -13.02
CA PRO A 88 2.19 6.35 -13.44
C PRO A 88 3.01 7.59 -13.81
N ASP A 89 2.33 8.65 -14.24
CA ASP A 89 2.84 9.96 -14.66
C ASP A 89 3.02 10.94 -13.49
N TYR A 90 2.39 10.68 -12.34
CA TYR A 90 2.59 11.48 -11.14
C TYR A 90 3.79 10.96 -10.33
N HIS A 91 4.80 11.82 -10.18
CA HIS A 91 6.05 11.48 -9.48
C HIS A 91 6.19 12.11 -8.09
N GLY A 92 5.47 13.20 -7.82
CA GLY A 92 5.58 13.95 -6.56
C GLY A 92 6.97 14.57 -6.35
N VAL A 93 7.21 15.06 -5.13
CA VAL A 93 8.53 15.54 -4.68
C VAL A 93 9.35 14.33 -4.18
N PRO A 94 10.65 14.23 -4.50
CA PRO A 94 11.48 13.14 -4.02
C PRO A 94 11.70 13.21 -2.51
N PHE A 95 11.79 12.04 -1.88
CA PHE A 95 12.27 11.89 -0.51
C PHE A 95 13.72 11.41 -0.51
N TYR A 96 14.47 11.80 0.52
CA TYR A 96 15.88 11.45 0.66
C TYR A 96 16.07 10.38 1.73
N LEU A 97 16.72 9.27 1.36
CA LEU A 97 17.05 8.19 2.29
C LEU A 97 18.56 8.06 2.47
N ASP A 98 18.95 7.98 3.73
CA ASP A 98 20.30 7.64 4.16
C ASP A 98 20.36 6.22 4.71
N GLY A 99 21.46 5.52 4.42
CA GLY A 99 21.70 4.14 4.84
C GLY A 99 21.61 3.99 6.36
N GLY A 100 20.77 3.06 6.82
CA GLY A 100 20.58 2.77 8.24
C GLY A 100 19.74 3.79 9.01
N GLN A 101 19.25 4.85 8.36
CA GLN A 101 18.34 5.82 8.97
C GLN A 101 16.89 5.55 8.57
N GLN A 102 15.98 5.69 9.53
CA GLN A 102 14.56 5.54 9.30
C GLN A 102 13.93 6.92 9.08
N LEU A 103 13.36 7.13 7.90
CA LEU A 103 12.53 8.29 7.59
C LEU A 103 11.07 7.98 7.93
N MET A 104 10.45 8.82 8.75
CA MET A 104 9.03 8.74 9.10
C MET A 104 8.29 9.83 8.36
N LEU A 105 7.23 9.46 7.64
CA LEU A 105 6.34 10.35 6.93
C LEU A 105 4.93 10.24 7.53
N GLU A 106 4.35 11.39 7.81
CA GLU A 106 2.98 11.52 8.31
C GLU A 106 1.97 11.68 7.16
N GLY A 107 0.69 11.45 7.45
CA GLY A 107 -0.36 11.51 6.44
C GLY A 107 -0.41 12.83 5.65
N HIS A 108 -0.14 13.96 6.30
CA HIS A 108 -0.19 15.27 5.66
C HIS A 108 0.92 15.47 4.62
N GLU A 109 2.10 14.87 4.82
CA GLU A 109 3.20 14.88 3.86
C GLU A 109 2.90 14.01 2.62
N LEU A 110 1.93 13.10 2.75
CA LEU A 110 1.51 12.19 1.69
C LEU A 110 0.24 12.67 0.96
N ALA A 111 -0.35 13.80 1.36
CA ALA A 111 -1.66 14.26 0.91
C ALA A 111 -1.80 14.32 -0.62
N GLU A 112 -0.78 14.83 -1.30
CA GLU A 112 -0.76 14.97 -2.76
C GLU A 112 -0.89 13.64 -3.50
N TYR A 113 -0.43 12.53 -2.91
CA TYR A 113 -0.53 11.19 -3.52
C TYR A 113 -1.96 10.62 -3.49
N PHE A 114 -2.82 11.16 -2.64
CA PHE A 114 -4.22 10.73 -2.45
C PHE A 114 -5.22 11.69 -3.09
N LEU A 115 -4.75 12.71 -3.82
CA LEU A 115 -5.63 13.57 -4.60
C LEU A 115 -6.21 12.82 -5.80
N PRO A 116 -7.53 12.92 -6.07
CA PRO A 116 -8.16 12.20 -7.18
C PRO A 116 -7.51 12.45 -8.55
N GLN A 117 -6.94 13.64 -8.77
CA GLN A 117 -6.22 13.99 -10.00
C GLN A 117 -4.88 13.25 -10.19
N HIS A 118 -4.27 12.76 -9.11
CA HIS A 118 -3.00 12.02 -9.13
C HIS A 118 -3.22 10.50 -8.99
N MET A 119 -4.47 10.03 -9.13
CA MET A 119 -4.84 8.64 -8.95
C MET A 119 -5.57 8.08 -10.18
N VAL A 120 -5.31 6.80 -10.45
CA VAL A 120 -6.05 5.99 -11.42
C VAL A 120 -7.05 5.12 -10.67
N PHE A 121 -8.31 5.21 -11.07
CA PHE A 121 -9.42 4.47 -10.47
C PHE A 121 -9.89 3.36 -11.40
N GLN A 122 -10.21 2.20 -10.83
CA GLN A 122 -10.79 1.05 -11.51
C GLN A 122 -11.96 0.54 -10.68
N GLY A 123 -13.08 0.25 -11.32
CA GLY A 123 -14.30 -0.23 -10.66
C GLY A 123 -15.06 0.83 -9.85
N MET A 124 -14.75 2.10 -10.05
CA MET A 124 -15.43 3.24 -9.43
C MET A 124 -15.48 4.43 -10.40
N ASP A 125 -16.59 5.17 -10.39
CA ASP A 125 -16.71 6.43 -11.12
C ASP A 125 -16.06 7.58 -10.33
N VAL A 126 -15.05 8.22 -10.92
CA VAL A 126 -14.26 9.29 -10.28
C VAL A 126 -15.13 10.51 -9.99
N GLY A 127 -16.07 10.85 -10.89
CA GLY A 127 -16.96 12.00 -10.71
C GLY A 127 -17.88 11.82 -9.50
N GLN A 128 -18.47 10.64 -9.34
CA GLN A 128 -19.27 10.28 -8.17
C GLN A 128 -18.42 10.22 -6.89
N PHE A 129 -17.21 9.67 -6.96
CA PHE A 129 -16.28 9.63 -5.83
C PHE A 129 -15.98 11.03 -5.29
N ILE A 130 -15.68 11.99 -6.18
CA ILE A 130 -15.41 13.38 -5.81
C ILE A 130 -16.68 14.04 -5.25
N ARG A 131 -17.84 13.85 -5.91
CA ARG A 131 -19.13 14.41 -5.46
C ARG A 131 -19.54 13.90 -4.07
N ASN A 132 -19.17 12.67 -3.74
CA ASN A 132 -19.44 12.06 -2.43
C ASN A 132 -18.37 12.42 -1.38
N GLY A 133 -17.52 13.42 -1.64
CA GLY A 133 -16.51 13.90 -0.71
C GLY A 133 -15.39 12.91 -0.47
N THR A 134 -14.93 12.21 -1.52
CA THR A 134 -13.85 11.20 -1.47
C THR A 134 -14.10 10.07 -0.45
N ARG A 135 -15.37 9.68 -0.32
CA ARG A 135 -15.82 8.58 0.52
C ARG A 135 -15.47 7.23 -0.09
N LEU A 136 -14.77 6.41 0.69
CA LEU A 136 -14.51 5.01 0.44
C LEU A 136 -15.74 4.17 0.80
N PRO A 137 -16.15 3.22 -0.06
CA PRO A 137 -17.12 2.19 0.30
C PRO A 137 -16.66 1.38 1.51
N GLU A 138 -17.59 0.84 2.28
CA GLU A 138 -17.25 0.02 3.44
C GLU A 138 -16.69 -1.34 3.01
N GLY A 139 -15.73 -1.87 3.77
CA GLY A 139 -15.16 -3.18 3.51
C GLY A 139 -13.69 -3.32 3.92
N PHE A 140 -13.10 -4.44 3.51
CA PHE A 140 -11.67 -4.68 3.67
C PHE A 140 -10.88 -3.95 2.57
N TYR A 141 -9.94 -3.12 2.98
CA TYR A 141 -9.00 -2.44 2.10
C TYR A 141 -7.59 -2.91 2.37
N ARG A 142 -6.85 -3.15 1.29
CA ARG A 142 -5.40 -3.35 1.29
C ARG A 142 -4.74 -2.06 0.87
N PHE A 143 -3.99 -1.46 1.79
CA PHE A 143 -3.12 -0.32 1.53
C PHE A 143 -1.71 -0.83 1.30
N SER A 144 -1.11 -0.48 0.18
CA SER A 144 0.26 -0.84 -0.16
C SER A 144 1.02 0.37 -0.68
N VAL A 145 2.33 0.31 -0.51
CA VAL A 145 3.26 1.34 -0.95
C VAL A 145 4.43 0.69 -1.66
N GLU A 146 4.80 1.26 -2.80
CA GLU A 146 5.99 0.91 -3.55
C GLU A 146 6.93 2.11 -3.56
N VAL A 147 8.19 1.85 -3.24
CA VAL A 147 9.27 2.83 -3.32
C VAL A 147 10.07 2.54 -4.58
N TYR A 148 10.28 3.56 -5.39
CA TYR A 148 11.07 3.46 -6.61
C TYR A 148 12.22 4.48 -6.58
N GLU A 149 13.28 4.21 -7.33
CA GLU A 149 14.41 5.14 -7.48
C GLU A 149 13.96 6.35 -8.29
N TYR A 150 14.06 7.58 -7.75
CA TYR A 150 13.47 8.77 -8.38
C TYR A 150 14.06 9.04 -9.77
N THR A 151 15.35 8.81 -9.96
CA THR A 151 16.05 8.89 -11.25
C THR A 151 15.59 7.82 -12.26
N ARG A 152 14.98 6.72 -11.79
CA ARG A 152 14.52 5.59 -12.61
C ARG A 152 13.12 5.11 -12.16
N PRO A 153 12.04 5.83 -12.50
CA PRO A 153 10.69 5.54 -12.00
C PRO A 153 10.12 4.14 -12.30
N GLY A 154 10.69 3.43 -13.28
CA GLY A 154 10.31 2.04 -13.57
C GLY A 154 10.92 1.00 -12.62
N LYS A 155 11.89 1.39 -11.78
CA LYS A 155 12.63 0.48 -10.91
C LYS A 155 12.14 0.57 -9.47
N VAL A 156 11.28 -0.36 -9.08
CA VAL A 156 10.87 -0.55 -7.68
C VAL A 156 12.04 -1.12 -6.88
N ILE A 157 12.30 -0.52 -5.72
CA ILE A 157 13.40 -0.85 -4.81
C ILE A 157 12.92 -1.16 -3.39
N SER A 158 11.60 -1.10 -3.12
CA SER A 158 11.01 -1.58 -1.87
C SER A 158 10.67 -3.06 -1.92
N ARG A 159 10.57 -3.68 -0.74
CA ARG A 159 9.90 -4.98 -0.60
C ARG A 159 8.39 -4.80 -0.78
N PRO A 160 7.68 -5.77 -1.39
CA PRO A 160 6.23 -5.72 -1.43
C PRO A 160 5.69 -5.83 0.00
N ASN A 161 4.88 -4.86 0.40
CA ASN A 161 4.27 -4.82 1.73
C ASN A 161 2.87 -4.19 1.63
N PHE A 162 1.97 -4.64 2.50
CA PHE A 162 0.63 -4.08 2.61
C PHE A 162 0.10 -4.16 4.03
N THR A 163 -0.82 -3.26 4.35
CA THR A 163 -1.63 -3.31 5.56
C THR A 163 -3.10 -3.45 5.17
N THR A 164 -3.81 -4.32 5.89
CA THR A 164 -5.25 -4.56 5.65
C THR A 164 -6.04 -3.91 6.77
N VAL A 165 -7.05 -3.12 6.41
CA VAL A 165 -7.95 -2.46 7.35
C VAL A 165 -9.40 -2.71 6.99
N TRP A 166 -10.26 -2.71 8.01
CA TRP A 166 -11.71 -2.72 7.81
C TRP A 166 -12.25 -1.30 7.94
N ILE A 167 -12.71 -0.74 6.83
CA ILE A 167 -13.30 0.59 6.78
C ILE A 167 -14.82 0.44 6.94
N SER A 168 -15.38 1.07 7.96
CA SER A 168 -16.82 1.11 8.22
C SER A 168 -17.20 2.43 8.88
N LEU A 169 -18.43 2.89 8.67
CA LEU A 169 -18.96 3.98 9.48
C LEU A 169 -19.01 3.54 10.95
N GLY A 170 -18.24 4.20 11.81
CA GLY A 170 -18.28 3.91 13.25
C GLY A 170 -19.71 4.10 13.77
N ASN A 171 -20.21 3.13 14.54
CA ASN A 171 -21.50 3.28 15.21
C ASN A 171 -21.43 4.52 16.11
N PRO A 172 -22.42 5.44 16.06
CA PRO A 172 -22.47 6.57 16.97
C PRO A 172 -22.45 6.04 18.41
N PRO A 173 -21.77 6.74 19.34
CA PRO A 173 -21.81 6.35 20.74
C PRO A 173 -23.26 6.33 21.22
N LEU A 174 -23.67 5.23 21.84
CA LEU A 174 -24.99 5.15 22.45
C LEU A 174 -25.02 6.15 23.61
N LEU A 175 -25.90 7.13 23.53
CA LEU A 175 -26.17 8.05 24.62
C LEU A 175 -26.67 7.24 25.82
N SER A 176 -25.84 7.09 26.85
CA SER A 176 -26.31 6.63 28.15
C SER A 176 -27.14 7.76 28.74
N LEU A 177 -28.46 7.74 28.50
CA LEU A 177 -29.36 8.60 29.23
C LEU A 177 -29.19 8.30 30.72
N PRO A 178 -29.05 9.33 31.59
CA PRO A 178 -29.04 9.11 33.02
C PRO A 178 -30.33 8.37 33.40
N ARG A 179 -30.20 7.27 34.16
CA ARG A 179 -31.38 6.61 34.74
C ARG A 179 -32.08 7.63 35.62
N CYS A 180 -33.34 7.90 35.31
CA CYS A 180 -34.18 8.76 36.13
C CYS A 180 -34.22 8.20 37.56
N GLY A 181 -33.62 8.90 38.53
CA GLY A 181 -33.73 8.59 39.95
C GLY A 181 -32.45 8.27 40.74
N SER A 182 -31.23 8.44 40.21
CA SER A 182 -30.05 8.43 41.09
C SER A 182 -29.92 9.78 41.79
N THR A 183 -30.46 9.88 43.01
CA THR A 183 -30.11 10.94 43.95
C THR A 183 -28.63 10.82 44.30
N ILE A 184 -27.91 11.93 44.21
CA ILE A 184 -26.52 12.09 44.67
C ILE A 184 -26.52 12.09 46.20
#